data_AF-D5WP12-F1
#
_entry.id   AF-D5WP12-F1
#
_cell.length_a   1.000
_cell.length_b   1.000
_cell.length_c   1.000
_cell.angle_alpha   90.00
_cell.angle_beta   90.00
_cell.angle_gamma   90.00
#
_symmetry.space_group_name_H-M   'P 1'
#
loop_
_entity.id
_entity.type
_entity.pdbx_description
1 polymer ?
#
loop_
_entity_poly.entity_id
_entity_poly.type
_entity_poly.pdbx_seq_one_letter_code
_entity_poly.pdbx_strand_id
1 'polypeptide(L)'
;MANAFELIALALPGDVAPESLPATVRQFVADCWPGMSRGQLLARARRLALRPSLRAGSATAPGEIGRFALTLTAGVEIVSLIAHLRRVAQRRASARSRKAATASRPPARDPRQALLF
;
A
#
# COMPACT_ATOMS: atom_id res chain seq x y z
N MET A 1 -13.79 5.96 13.38
CA MET A 1 -12.87 7.04 12.93
C MET A 1 -11.82 6.45 12.01
N ALA A 2 -11.92 6.70 10.70
CA ALA A 2 -11.06 6.06 9.72
C ALA A 2 -9.71 6.78 9.63
N ASN A 3 -8.64 6.01 9.86
CA ASN A 3 -7.25 6.40 9.72
C ASN A 3 -7.02 7.12 8.40
N ALA A 4 -6.78 8.44 8.47
CA ALA A 4 -6.60 9.30 7.32
C ALA A 4 -5.17 9.15 6.79
N PHE A 5 -4.84 7.97 6.27
CA PHE A 5 -3.55 7.70 5.64
C PHE A 5 -3.76 7.17 4.24
N GLU A 6 -2.99 7.72 3.30
CA GLU A 6 -2.91 7.29 1.90
C GLU A 6 -1.51 6.72 1.63
N LEU A 7 -1.46 5.56 0.99
CA LEU A 7 -0.25 4.95 0.49
C LEU A 7 0.33 5.80 -0.62
N ILE A 8 1.59 6.16 -0.51
CA ILE A 8 2.34 6.86 -1.56
C ILE A 8 3.20 5.86 -2.33
N ALA A 9 3.89 4.97 -1.60
CA ALA A 9 4.75 3.96 -2.18
C ALA A 9 4.97 2.78 -1.22
N LEU A 10 5.31 1.63 -1.78
CA LEU A 10 5.94 0.52 -1.08
C LEU A 10 7.39 0.42 -1.54
N ALA A 11 8.30 0.21 -0.59
CA ALA A 11 9.71 0.01 -0.87
C ALA A 11 10.20 -1.25 -0.13
N LEU A 12 11.22 -1.86 -0.71
CA LEU A 12 11.98 -2.91 -0.05
C LEU A 12 13.09 -2.28 0.81
N PRO A 13 13.48 -2.93 1.92
CA PRO A 13 14.75 -2.66 2.56
C PRO A 13 15.90 -2.81 1.55
N GLY A 14 16.94 -1.99 1.65
CA GLY A 14 18.01 -1.93 0.64
C GLY A 14 18.84 -3.22 0.49
N ASP A 15 18.73 -4.13 1.46
CA ASP A 15 19.36 -5.44 1.53
C ASP A 15 18.51 -6.57 0.92
N VAL A 16 17.26 -6.30 0.53
CA VAL A 16 16.32 -7.32 0.04
C VAL A 16 16.09 -7.17 -1.46
N ALA A 17 16.52 -8.17 -2.22
CA ALA A 17 16.25 -8.26 -3.65
C ALA A 17 14.76 -8.56 -3.92
N PRO A 18 14.09 -7.91 -4.89
CA PRO A 18 12.67 -8.14 -5.17
C PRO A 18 12.35 -9.57 -5.62
N GLU A 19 13.30 -10.24 -6.28
CA GLU A 19 13.19 -11.62 -6.74
C GLU A 19 13.23 -12.65 -5.60
N SER A 20 13.85 -12.32 -4.46
CA SER A 20 13.93 -13.23 -3.30
C SER A 20 12.63 -13.27 -2.50
N LEU A 21 11.67 -12.39 -2.82
CA LEU A 21 10.38 -12.34 -2.14
C LEU A 21 9.50 -13.55 -2.49
N PRO A 22 8.74 -14.07 -1.51
CA PRO A 22 7.70 -15.06 -1.78
C PRO A 22 6.71 -14.57 -2.83
N ALA A 23 6.26 -15.46 -3.71
CA ALA A 23 5.37 -15.12 -4.83
C ALA A 23 4.11 -14.37 -4.36
N THR A 24 3.53 -14.77 -3.23
CA THR A 24 2.37 -14.12 -2.61
C THR A 24 2.65 -12.66 -2.20
N VAL A 25 3.87 -12.37 -1.72
CA VAL A 25 4.28 -11.00 -1.37
C VAL A 25 4.52 -10.17 -2.62
N ARG A 26 5.10 -10.74 -3.68
CA ARG A 26 5.22 -10.06 -4.98
C ARG A 26 3.84 -9.71 -5.57
N GLN A 27 2.88 -10.65 -5.50
CA GLN A 27 1.50 -10.40 -5.90
C GLN A 27 0.88 -9.27 -5.06
N PHE A 28 1.10 -9.27 -3.74
CA PHE A 28 0.63 -8.21 -2.86
C PHE A 28 1.18 -6.83 -3.27
N VAL A 29 2.49 -6.74 -3.56
CA VAL A 29 3.12 -5.49 -4.01
C VAL A 29 2.56 -5.04 -5.35
N ALA A 30 2.35 -5.94 -6.30
CA ALA A 30 1.76 -5.65 -7.61
C ALA A 30 0.29 -5.18 -7.52
N ASP A 31 -0.44 -5.67 -6.52
CA ASP A 31 -1.80 -5.27 -6.21
C ASP A 31 -1.90 -3.89 -5.55
N CYS A 32 -0.78 -3.34 -5.09
CA CYS A 32 -0.72 -2.05 -4.41
C CYS A 32 -0.52 -0.88 -5.40
N TRP A 33 -1.17 0.26 -5.11
CA TRP A 33 -1.07 1.48 -5.92
C TRP A 33 -1.03 2.74 -5.04
N PRO A 34 -0.43 3.84 -5.53
CA PRO A 34 -0.46 5.13 -4.85
C PRO A 34 -1.88 5.69 -4.71
N GLY A 35 -2.26 6.14 -3.51
CA GLY A 35 -3.60 6.63 -3.14
C GLY A 35 -4.43 5.64 -2.34
N MET A 36 -3.93 4.42 -2.13
CA MET A 36 -4.64 3.39 -1.39
C MET A 36 -4.72 3.70 0.11
N SER A 37 -5.89 3.56 0.75
CA SER A 37 -5.99 3.80 2.19
C SER A 37 -5.30 2.70 3.01
N ARG A 38 -4.91 3.01 4.26
CA ARG A 38 -4.39 2.01 5.21
C ARG A 38 -5.31 0.78 5.34
N GLY A 39 -6.63 0.98 5.38
CA GLY A 39 -7.59 -0.12 5.48
C GLY A 39 -7.59 -1.03 4.26
N GLN A 40 -7.53 -0.45 3.06
CA GLN A 40 -7.45 -1.20 1.81
C GLN A 40 -6.14 -1.99 1.69
N LEU A 41 -5.02 -1.39 2.09
CA LEU A 41 -3.71 -2.06 2.13
C LEU A 41 -3.77 -3.34 2.99
N LEU A 42 -4.27 -3.24 4.22
CA LEU A 42 -4.38 -4.38 5.13
C LEU A 42 -5.42 -5.40 4.65
N ALA A 43 -6.53 -4.96 4.06
CA ALA A 43 -7.55 -5.85 3.53
C ALA A 43 -7.00 -6.69 2.35
N ARG A 44 -6.20 -6.09 1.46
CA ARG A 44 -5.56 -6.81 0.35
C ARG A 44 -4.56 -7.86 0.82
N ALA A 45 -3.70 -7.52 1.79
CA ALA A 45 -2.79 -8.50 2.39
C ALA A 45 -3.56 -9.71 2.94
N ARG A 46 -4.65 -9.47 3.68
CA ARG A 46 -5.49 -10.55 4.23
C ARG A 46 -6.16 -11.40 3.15
N ARG A 47 -6.57 -10.82 2.02
CA ARG A 47 -7.13 -11.57 0.89
C ARG A 47 -6.13 -12.55 0.27
N LEU A 48 -4.84 -12.26 0.37
CA LEU A 48 -3.76 -13.14 -0.05
C LEU A 48 -3.28 -14.08 1.08
N ALA A 49 -4.12 -14.28 2.11
CA ALA A 49 -3.80 -15.07 3.30
C ALA A 49 -2.53 -14.59 4.06
N LEU A 50 -2.08 -13.36 3.84
CA LEU A 50 -0.99 -12.76 4.58
C LEU A 50 -1.52 -12.20 5.91
N ARG A 51 -0.70 -12.27 6.96
CA ARG A 51 -0.97 -11.55 8.22
C ARG A 51 -0.17 -10.24 8.21
N PRO A 52 -0.81 -9.08 7.93
CA PRO A 52 -0.12 -7.81 7.91
C PRO A 52 0.00 -7.22 9.32
N SER A 53 1.17 -6.71 9.64
CA SER A 53 1.42 -5.86 10.80
C SER A 53 2.02 -4.55 10.31
N LEU A 54 1.43 -3.42 10.72
CA LEU A 54 1.91 -2.10 10.34
C LEU A 54 2.28 -1.32 11.59
N ARG A 55 3.58 -1.02 11.75
CA ARG A 55 4.10 -0.22 12.84
C ARG A 55 4.56 1.14 12.32
N ALA A 56 4.22 2.21 13.05
CA ALA A 56 4.71 3.55 12.75
C ALA A 56 6.19 3.65 13.13
N GLY A 57 7.03 4.12 12.21
CA GLY A 57 8.45 4.37 12.50
C GLY A 57 8.65 5.69 13.25
N SER A 58 8.09 6.79 12.74
CA SER A 58 8.12 8.10 13.37
C SER A 58 6.78 8.83 13.22
N ALA A 59 6.44 9.65 14.22
CA ALA A 59 5.26 10.51 14.15
C ALA A 59 5.44 11.53 13.00
N THR A 60 4.45 11.61 12.12
CA THR A 60 4.44 12.56 11.00
C THR A 60 3.30 13.56 11.14
N ALA A 61 3.61 14.83 10.87
CA ALA A 61 2.61 15.88 10.85
C ALA A 61 1.59 15.62 9.72
N PRO A 62 0.35 16.15 9.81
CA PRO A 62 -0.59 16.10 8.69
C PRO A 62 0.04 16.69 7.42
N GLY A 63 -0.06 15.97 6.29
CA GLY A 63 0.57 16.35 5.02
C GLY A 63 1.97 15.78 4.81
N GLU A 64 2.66 15.35 5.87
CA GLU A 64 3.95 14.69 5.76
C GLU A 64 3.81 13.20 5.40
N ILE A 65 4.87 12.68 4.76
CA ILE A 65 4.99 11.27 4.40
C ILE A 65 5.75 10.56 5.52
N GLY A 66 5.03 9.72 6.26
CA GLY A 66 5.60 8.84 7.27
C GLY A 66 6.10 7.55 6.66
N ARG A 67 7.19 7.02 7.22
CA ARG A 67 7.66 5.66 6.95
C ARG A 67 7.08 4.73 7.99
N PHE A 68 6.42 3.68 7.52
CA PHE A 68 5.81 2.65 8.35
C PHE A 68 6.46 1.31 8.00
N ALA A 69 6.85 0.56 9.03
CA ALA A 69 7.27 -0.81 8.85
C ALA A 69 6.02 -1.67 8.60
N LEU A 70 5.93 -2.25 7.40
CA LEU A 70 4.89 -3.20 7.01
C LEU A 70 5.49 -4.60 7.02
N THR A 71 5.15 -5.39 8.02
CA THR A 71 5.52 -6.80 8.09
C THR A 71 4.39 -7.65 7.52
N LEU A 72 4.72 -8.58 6.64
CA LEU A 72 3.80 -9.55 6.05
C LEU A 72 4.27 -10.95 6.44
N THR A 73 3.41 -11.69 7.13
CA THR A 73 3.68 -13.11 7.41
C THR A 73 2.92 -13.99 6.43
N ALA A 74 3.65 -14.84 5.70
CA ALA A 74 3.14 -15.85 4.78
C ALA A 74 3.49 -17.24 5.32
N GLY A 75 2.58 -17.84 6.10
CA GLY A 75 2.89 -19.10 6.80
C GLY A 75 4.01 -18.91 7.83
N VAL A 76 5.17 -19.54 7.58
CA VAL A 76 6.38 -19.42 8.41
C VAL A 76 7.32 -18.30 7.98
N GLU A 77 7.13 -17.75 6.77
CA GLU A 77 7.98 -16.70 6.24
C GLU A 77 7.51 -15.32 6.70
N ILE A 78 8.47 -14.46 7.08
CA ILE A 78 8.22 -13.10 7.51
C ILE A 78 8.99 -12.16 6.60
N VAL A 79 8.26 -11.28 5.91
CA VAL A 79 8.85 -10.27 5.03
C VAL A 79 8.55 -8.88 5.57
N SER A 80 9.57 -8.03 5.60
CA SER A 80 9.43 -6.63 6.00
C SER A 80 9.54 -5.71 4.79
N LEU A 81 8.58 -4.81 4.66
CA LEU A 81 8.50 -3.76 3.63
C LEU A 81 8.43 -2.39 4.31
N ILE A 82 8.78 -1.35 3.58
CA ILE A 82 8.62 0.04 3.99
C ILE A 82 7.41 0.62 3.28
N ALA A 83 6.35 0.92 4.03
CA ALA A 83 5.18 1.62 3.53
C ALA A 83 5.32 3.13 3.76
N HIS A 84 5.37 3.88 2.66
CA HIS A 84 5.33 5.33 2.70
C HIS A 84 3.87 5.77 2.73
N LEU A 85 3.40 6.27 3.87
CA LEU A 85 2.03 6.72 4.05
C LEU A 85 1.98 8.21 4.33
N ARG A 86 1.13 8.94 3.60
CA ARG A 86 0.86 10.35 3.88
C ARG A 86 -0.33 10.47 4.81
N ARG A 87 -0.21 11.26 5.87
CA ARG A 87 -1.36 11.62 6.71
C ARG A 87 -2.23 12.66 5.99
N VAL A 88 -3.45 12.30 5.67
CA VAL A 88 -4.46 13.18 5.08
C VAL A 88 -5.14 13.93 6.23
N ALA A 89 -5.15 15.26 6.20
CA ALA A 89 -6.02 16.01 7.10
C ALA A 89 -7.46 15.59 6.82
N GLN A 90 -8.29 15.35 7.84
CA GLN A 90 -9.73 15.11 7.64
C GLN A 90 -10.35 16.35 7.00
N ARG A 91 -10.28 16.43 5.68
CA ARG A 91 -10.87 17.52 4.91
C ARG A 91 -12.37 17.29 5.01
N ARG A 92 -13.05 18.12 5.81
CA ARG A 92 -14.51 18.28 5.78
C ARG A 92 -14.92 18.25 4.31
N ALA A 93 -15.78 17.29 3.97
CA ALA A 93 -16.30 17.04 2.64
C ALA A 93 -16.69 18.37 1.97
N SER A 94 -15.82 18.90 1.12
CA SER A 94 -16.07 20.12 0.36
C SER A 94 -15.57 19.89 -1.06
N ALA A 95 -16.55 19.65 -1.92
CA ALA A 95 -16.54 19.75 -3.38
C ALA A 95 -15.60 18.87 -4.23
N ARG A 96 -14.44 18.38 -3.76
CA ARG A 96 -13.48 17.65 -4.61
C ARG A 96 -13.76 16.14 -4.78
N SER A 97 -14.63 15.58 -3.95
CA SER A 97 -14.93 14.13 -3.89
C SER A 97 -15.56 13.57 -5.18
N ARG A 98 -16.27 14.40 -5.96
CA ARG A 98 -16.89 13.95 -7.23
C ARG A 98 -15.89 13.57 -8.32
N LYS A 99 -14.62 14.01 -8.23
CA LYS A 99 -13.56 13.63 -9.21
C LYS A 99 -12.75 12.40 -8.77
N ALA A 100 -12.77 12.05 -7.48
CA ALA A 100 -12.01 10.93 -6.92
C ALA A 100 -12.80 9.62 -6.90
N ALA A 101 -14.14 9.67 -6.90
CA ALA A 101 -14.97 8.47 -7.04
C ALA A 101 -14.72 7.74 -8.39
N THR A 102 -14.38 8.48 -9.44
CA THR A 102 -13.89 7.95 -10.74
C THR A 102 -12.45 7.43 -10.71
N ALA A 103 -11.65 7.83 -9.72
CA ALA A 103 -10.25 7.40 -9.55
C ALA A 103 -10.10 6.17 -8.63
N SER A 104 -11.22 5.66 -8.09
CA SER A 104 -11.25 4.44 -7.29
C SER A 104 -11.21 3.16 -8.13
N ARG A 105 -11.27 3.27 -9.46
CA ARG A 105 -11.03 2.17 -10.37
C ARG A 105 -9.52 2.01 -10.58
N PRO A 106 -8.98 0.79 -10.49
CA PRO A 106 -7.62 0.54 -10.98
C PRO A 106 -7.53 1.05 -12.42
N PRO A 107 -6.42 1.69 -12.82
CA PRO A 107 -6.26 2.15 -14.19
C PRO A 107 -6.47 0.96 -15.14
N ALA A 108 -7.19 1.19 -16.24
CA ALA A 108 -7.38 0.16 -17.26
C ALA A 108 -5.99 -0.28 -17.74
N ARG A 109 -5.64 -1.55 -17.50
CA ARG A 109 -4.42 -2.14 -18.06
C ARG A 109 -4.52 -2.05 -19.59
N ASP A 110 -3.55 -1.39 -20.21
CA ASP A 110 -3.43 -1.34 -21.67
C ASP A 110 -3.21 -2.77 -22.19
N PRO A 111 -4.02 -3.27 -23.14
CA PRO A 111 -3.86 -4.61 -23.71
C PRO A 111 -2.49 -4.84 -24.37
N ARG A 112 -1.73 -3.79 -24.70
CA ARG A 112 -0.36 -3.91 -25.23
C ARG A 112 0.68 -4.32 -24.19
N GLN A 113 0.38 -4.21 -22.89
CA GLN A 113 1.27 -4.66 -21.81
C GLN A 113 1.19 -6.17 -21.54
N ALA A 114 0.29 -6.90 -22.21
CA ALA A 114 0.11 -8.35 -22.01
C ALA A 114 1.16 -9.23 -22.74
N LEU A 115 2.15 -8.64 -23.42
CA LEU A 115 3.16 -9.37 -24.20
C LEU A 115 4.59 -9.27 -23.65
N LEU A 116 4.75 -8.75 -22.42
CA LEU A 116 6.01 -8.86 -21.69
C LEU A 116 5.74 -9.68 -20.43
N PHE A 117 6.25 -10.91 -20.43
CA PHE A 117 6.22 -11.95 -19.38
C PHE A 117 5.02 -12.90 -19.41
#